data_AF-A0A5N1BGX9-F1
#
_entry.id   AF-A0A5N1BGX9-F1
#
_cell.length_a   1.000
_cell.length_b   1.000
_cell.length_c   1.000
_cell.angle_alpha   90.00
_cell.angle_beta   90.00
_cell.angle_gamma   90.00
#
_symmetry.space_group_name_H-M   'P 1'
#
loop_
_entity.id
_entity.type
_entity.pdbx_description
1 polymer ?
#
loop_
_entity_poly.entity_id
_entity_poly.type
_entity_poly.pdbx_seq_one_letter_code
_entity_poly.pdbx_strand_id
1 'polypeptide(L)' 'MVTFKLISYINGFYHYEIYPEGKEEDKGWIIFNPESQTLKEKVNPKSPFECISHFFQGVTDEKGNYKESGVVAWH' A
#
# COMPACT_ATOMS: atom_id res chain seq x y z
N MET A 1 9.42 -8.55 4.90
CA MET A 1 8.88 -8.02 3.63
C MET A 1 7.57 -7.27 3.86
N VAL A 2 7.14 -6.45 2.91
CA VAL A 2 5.82 -5.81 2.88
C VAL A 2 5.03 -6.34 1.69
N THR A 3 3.94 -7.05 1.96
CA THR A 3 3.00 -7.48 0.91
C THR A 3 1.86 -6.48 0.82
N PHE A 4 1.35 -6.20 -0.36
CA PHE A 4 0.20 -5.31 -0.52
C PHE A 4 -0.77 -5.82 -1.57
N LYS A 5 -2.03 -5.38 -1.46
CA LYS A 5 -3.11 -5.75 -2.37
C LYS A 5 -4.10 -4.60 -2.54
N LEU A 6 -4.46 -4.29 -3.77
CA LEU A 6 -5.53 -3.38 -4.15
C LEU A 6 -6.87 -4.06 -3.87
N ILE A 7 -7.70 -3.41 -3.08
CA ILE A 7 -9.02 -3.89 -2.68
C ILE A 7 -10.11 -3.25 -3.53
N SER A 8 -9.96 -1.97 -3.84
CA SER A 8 -10.93 -1.24 -4.66
C SER A 8 -10.33 0.01 -5.29
N TYR A 9 -10.87 0.38 -6.44
CA TYR A 9 -10.65 1.67 -7.07
C TYR A 9 -12.00 2.35 -7.33
N ILE A 10 -12.30 3.43 -6.61
CA ILE A 10 -13.60 4.12 -6.67
C ILE A 10 -13.36 5.62 -6.72
N ASN A 11 -13.89 6.30 -7.76
CA ASN A 11 -13.78 7.74 -7.94
C ASN A 11 -12.33 8.28 -7.84
N GLY A 12 -11.36 7.59 -8.45
CA GLY A 12 -9.96 7.99 -8.40
C GLY A 12 -9.22 7.59 -7.12
N PHE A 13 -9.91 7.06 -6.10
CA PHE A 13 -9.28 6.59 -4.87
C PHE A 13 -8.93 5.12 -4.96
N TYR A 14 -7.63 4.84 -4.80
CA TYR A 14 -7.09 3.50 -4.62
C TYR A 14 -7.16 3.14 -3.14
N HIS A 15 -7.68 1.96 -2.83
CA HIS A 15 -7.69 1.39 -1.49
C HIS A 15 -6.79 0.15 -1.46
N TYR A 16 -5.67 0.25 -0.76
CA TYR A 16 -4.73 -0.84 -0.58
C TYR A 16 -4.73 -1.37 0.85
N GLU A 17 -4.68 -2.68 0.99
CA GLU A 17 -4.24 -3.34 2.22
C GLU A 17 -2.74 -3.62 2.16
N ILE A 18 -2.08 -3.49 3.32
CA ILE A 18 -0.63 -3.60 3.48
C ILE A 18 -0.35 -4.54 4.65
N TYR A 19 0.44 -5.58 4.39
CA TYR A 19 0.65 -6.74 5.25
C TYR A 19 2.15 -6.87 5.60
N PRO A 20 2.56 -6.44 6.79
CA PRO A 20 3.92 -6.66 7.28
C PRO A 20 4.19 -8.16 7.41
N GLU A 21 5.29 -8.64 6.84
CA GLU A 21 5.65 -10.06 6.80
C GLU A 21 4.54 -10.99 6.26
N GLY A 22 3.58 -10.45 5.50
CA GLY A 22 2.42 -11.19 5.00
C GLY A 22 1.39 -11.57 6.09
N LYS A 23 1.48 -10.99 7.29
CA LYS A 23 0.57 -11.31 8.40
C LYS A 23 -0.70 -10.47 8.35
N GLU A 24 -1.86 -11.13 8.37
CA GLU A 24 -3.16 -10.45 8.37
C GLU A 24 -3.47 -9.72 9.68
N GLU A 25 -3.01 -10.25 10.82
CA GLU A 25 -3.22 -9.69 12.16
C GLU A 25 -2.57 -8.30 12.36
N ASP A 26 -1.55 -8.03 11.55
CA ASP A 26 -0.74 -6.81 11.57
C ASP A 26 -1.08 -5.84 10.44
N LYS A 27 -2.10 -6.15 9.62
CA LYS A 27 -2.39 -5.36 8.43
C LYS A 27 -2.76 -3.92 8.76
N GLY A 28 -2.38 -3.03 7.84
CA GLY A 28 -2.91 -1.68 7.74
C GLY A 28 -3.50 -1.45 6.35
N TRP A 29 -3.99 -0.24 6.11
CA TRP A 29 -4.50 0.14 4.79
C TRP A 29 -4.29 1.61 4.51
N ILE A 30 -4.34 1.95 3.23
CA ILE A 30 -4.27 3.32 2.75
C ILE A 30 -5.28 3.55 1.64
N ILE A 31 -5.99 4.68 1.72
CA ILE A 31 -6.93 5.14 0.71
C ILE A 31 -6.50 6.50 0.22
N PHE A 32 -6.07 6.59 -1.04
CA PHE A 32 -5.53 7.83 -1.61
C PHE A 32 -5.88 7.98 -3.09
N ASN A 33 -5.93 9.23 -3.54
CA ASN A 33 -6.03 9.59 -4.94
C ASN A 33 -4.71 10.23 -5.39
N PRO A 34 -3.95 9.58 -6.29
CA PRO A 34 -2.66 10.09 -6.73
C PRO A 34 -2.75 11.31 -7.65
N GLU A 35 -3.85 11.46 -8.41
CA GLU A 35 -4.05 12.60 -9.32
C GLU A 35 -4.31 13.88 -8.54
N SER A 36 -5.18 13.81 -7.52
CA SER A 36 -5.51 14.95 -6.66
C SER A 36 -4.60 15.10 -5.43
N GLN A 37 -3.60 14.23 -5.29
CA GLN A 37 -2.70 14.15 -4.12
C GLN A 37 -3.46 14.10 -2.78
N THR A 38 -4.64 13.47 -2.76
CA THR A 38 -5.51 13.46 -1.58
C THR A 38 -5.38 12.14 -0.83
N LEU A 39 -5.01 12.20 0.44
CA LEU A 39 -5.08 11.07 1.36
C LEU A 39 -6.44 11.10 2.07
N LYS A 40 -7.27 10.08 1.82
CA LYS A 40 -8.58 9.94 2.47
C LYS A 40 -8.46 9.24 3.82
N GLU A 41 -7.68 8.16 3.87
CA GLU A 41 -7.53 7.36 5.08
C GLU A 41 -6.16 6.69 5.10
N LYS A 42 -5.58 6.57 6.29
CA LYS A 42 -4.35 5.80 6.53
C LYS A 42 -4.44 5.14 7.89
N VAL A 43 -4.32 3.81 7.89
CA VAL A 43 -4.12 3.01 9.09
C VAL A 43 -2.78 2.33 8.98
N ASN A 44 -1.87 2.68 9.89
CA ASN A 44 -0.54 2.10 9.91
C ASN A 44 -0.62 0.62 10.28
N PRO A 45 0.07 -0.26 9.53
CA PRO A 45 0.23 -1.65 9.95
C PRO A 45 0.95 -1.75 11.30
N LYS A 46 0.70 -2.82 12.05
CA LYS A 46 1.41 -3.10 13.30
C LYS A 46 2.78 -3.69 12.97
N SER A 47 3.80 -2.84 12.96
CA SER A 47 5.17 -3.25 12.66
C SER A 47 6.15 -2.28 13.29
N PRO A 48 7.33 -2.74 13.73
CA PRO A 48 8.42 -1.85 14.12
C PRO A 48 9.05 -1.10 12.92
N PHE A 49 8.67 -1.43 11.69
CA PHE A 49 9.20 -0.84 10.46
C PHE A 49 8.16 0.03 9.73
N GLU A 50 8.65 1.03 8.98
CA GLU A 50 7.84 2.00 8.20
C GLU A 50 7.20 1.37 6.95
N CYS A 51 6.20 0.51 7.16
CA CYS A 51 5.58 -0.30 6.09
C CYS A 51 4.96 0.51 4.95
N ILE A 52 4.33 1.65 5.26
CA ILE A 52 3.68 2.50 4.25
C ILE A 52 4.71 3.11 3.30
N SER A 53 5.85 3.56 3.82
CA SER A 53 6.93 4.13 3.01
C SER A 53 7.50 3.10 2.05
N HIS A 54 7.73 1.87 2.52
CA HIS A 54 8.18 0.77 1.66
C HIS A 54 7.13 0.34 0.64
N PHE A 55 5.85 0.34 1.01
CA PHE A 55 4.76 0.10 0.06
C PHE A 55 4.85 1.06 -1.14
N PHE A 56 5.06 2.36 -0.91
CA PHE A 56 5.16 3.35 -2.00
C PHE A 56 6.38 3.13 -2.91
N GLN A 57 7.45 2.49 -2.44
CA GLN A 57 8.59 2.14 -3.28
C GLN A 57 8.26 1.06 -4.32
N GLY A 58 7.28 0.19 -4.03
CA GLY A 58 6.97 -0.97 -4.87
C GLY A 58 5.59 -0.96 -5.53
N VAL A 59 4.70 -0.03 -5.15
CA VAL A 59 3.31 -0.01 -5.62
C VAL A 59 3.17 0.28 -7.12
N THR A 60 4.11 0.99 -7.73
CA THR A 60 4.11 1.26 -9.17
C THR A 60 4.97 0.28 -9.96
N ASP A 61 4.58 -0.03 -11.19
CA ASP A 61 5.42 -0.74 -12.16
C ASP A 61 6.44 0.20 -12.84
N GLU A 62 7.26 -0.33 -13.73
CA GLU A 62 8.27 0.43 -14.48
C GLU A 62 7.68 1.52 -15.39
N LYS A 63 6.36 1.44 -15.67
CA LYS A 63 5.63 2.41 -16.49
C LYS A 63 4.87 3.43 -15.63
N GLY A 64 4.95 3.33 -14.30
CA GLY A 64 4.23 4.19 -13.36
C GLY A 64 2.78 3.77 -13.09
N ASN A 65 2.33 2.61 -13.56
CA ASN A 65 0.99 2.11 -13.24
C ASN A 65 0.95 1.50 -11.85
N TYR A 66 -0.13 1.78 -11.12
CA TYR A 66 -0.39 1.19 -9.80
C TYR A 66 -0.72 -0.31 -9.95
N LYS A 67 0.04 -1.16 -9.26
CA LYS A 67 -0.11 -2.62 -9.28
C LYS A 67 -1.31 -3.07 -8.45
N GLU A 68 -1.96 -4.16 -8.85
CA GLU A 68 -3.03 -4.76 -8.05
C GLU A 68 -2.51 -5.49 -6.80
N SER A 69 -1.28 -5.99 -6.81
CA SER A 69 -0.62 -6.58 -5.65
C SER A 69 0.89 -6.63 -5.86
N GLY A 70 1.63 -6.88 -4.77
CA GLY A 70 3.08 -7.03 -4.85
C GLY A 70 3.73 -7.28 -3.51
N VAL A 71 5.05 -7.46 -3.56
CA VAL A 71 5.91 -7.66 -2.39
C VAL A 71 7.11 -6.72 -2.50
N VAL A 72 7.46 -6.07 -1.40
CA VAL A 72 8.65 -5.22 -1.26
C VAL A 72 9.54 -5.82 -0.17
N ALA A 73 10.79 -6.12 -0.49
CA ALA A 73 11.77 -6.58 0.49
C ALA A 73 12.25 -5.41 1.38
N TRP A 74 12.56 -5.69 2.64
CA TRP A 74 13.29 -4.74 3.48
C TRP A 74 14.77 -4.82 3.06
N HIS A 75 15.37 -3.71 2.64
CA HIS A 75 16.81 -3.61 2.40
C HIS A 75 17.46 -2.78 3.49
#